data_AF-B1V2L9-F1
#
_entry.id   AF-B1V2L9-F1
#
_cell.length_a   1.000
_cell.length_b   1.000
_cell.length_c   1.000
_cell.angle_alpha   90.00
_cell.angle_beta   90.00
_cell.angle_gamma   90.00
#
_symmetry.space_group_name_H-M   'P 1'
#
loop_
_entity.id
_entity.type
_entity.pdbx_description
1 polymer ?
#
loop_
_entity_poly.entity_id
_entity_poly.type
_entity_poly.pdbx_seq_one_letter_code
_entity_poly.pdbx_strand_id
1 'polypeptide(L)' 'MGKFTQSETSKTLDIKKQNINKLFKDLLYLGLIEEVDKLGNNKYFKAITDIKKLNIPGQMKFI' A
#
# COMPACT_ATOMS: atom_id res chain seq x y z
N MET A 1 -13.26 2.10 -3.94
CA MET A 1 -12.35 1.75 -2.83
C MET A 1 -11.86 3.02 -2.16
N GLY A 2 -11.85 3.08 -0.83
CA GLY A 2 -11.33 4.23 -0.08
C GLY A 2 -9.80 4.30 -0.14
N LYS A 3 -9.26 5.52 -0.09
CA LYS A 3 -7.82 5.79 0.06
C LYS A 3 -7.54 6.17 1.51
N PHE A 4 -6.47 5.65 2.08
CA PHE A 4 -6.13 5.83 3.49
C PHE A 4 -4.66 6.19 3.66
N THR A 5 -4.38 7.01 4.66
CA THR A 5 -3.03 7.26 5.15
C THR A 5 -2.56 6.13 6.06
N GLN A 6 -1.26 6.03 6.28
CA GLN A 6 -0.69 5.15 7.30
C GLN A 6 -1.19 5.48 8.71
N SER A 7 -1.43 6.77 8.99
CA SER A 7 -1.93 7.23 10.29
C SER A 7 -3.36 6.76 10.56
N GLU A 8 -4.24 6.91 9.57
CA GLU A 8 -5.62 6.41 9.65
C GLU A 8 -5.64 4.89 9.79
N THR A 9 -4.84 4.18 8.98
CA THR A 9 -4.76 2.71 9.04
C THR A 9 -4.25 2.23 10.41
N SER A 10 -3.23 2.89 10.97
CA SER A 10 -2.68 2.60 12.30
C SER A 10 -3.74 2.74 13.40
N LYS A 11 -4.56 3.79 13.34
CA LYS A 11 -5.64 4.03 14.30
C LYS A 11 -6.78 3.03 14.13
N THR A 12 -7.23 2.80 12.91
CA THR A 12 -8.36 1.90 12.61
C THR A 12 -8.07 0.46 12.99
N LEU A 13 -6.83 0.00 12.77
CA LEU A 13 -6.42 -1.37 13.09
C LEU A 13 -5.82 -1.53 14.49
N ASP A 14 -5.69 -0.44 15.25
CA ASP A 14 -4.99 -0.39 16.54
C ASP A 14 -3.58 -1.02 16.49
N ILE A 15 -2.84 -0.71 15.43
CA ILE A 15 -1.46 -1.19 15.22
C ILE A 15 -0.49 -0.05 15.44
N LYS A 16 0.61 -0.29 16.15
CA LYS A 16 1.70 0.69 16.34
C LYS A 16 2.19 1.22 15.00
N LYS A 17 2.35 2.55 14.90
CA LYS A 17 2.79 3.25 13.68
C LYS A 17 4.09 2.70 13.08
N GLN A 18 5.04 2.26 13.91
CA GLN A 18 6.30 1.66 13.45
C GLN A 18 6.06 0.36 12.64
N ASN A 19 5.11 -0.47 13.06
CA ASN A 19 4.76 -1.71 12.39
C ASN A 19 4.03 -1.42 11.06
N ILE A 20 3.11 -0.44 11.06
CA ILE A 20 2.43 0.03 9.84
C ILE A 20 3.43 0.55 8.80
N ASN A 21 4.45 1.31 9.23
CA ASN A 21 5.47 1.81 8.31
C ASN A 21 6.25 0.68 7.63
N LYS A 22 6.63 -0.36 8.39
CA LYS A 22 7.29 -1.54 7.84
C LYS A 22 6.36 -2.29 6.86
N LEU A 23 5.14 -2.60 7.30
CA LEU A 23 4.12 -3.30 6.50
C LEU A 23 3.85 -2.59 5.17
N PHE A 24 3.68 -1.27 5.18
CA PHE A 24 3.41 -0.51 3.95
C PHE A 24 4.59 -0.56 2.97
N LYS A 25 5.84 -0.56 3.45
CA LYS A 25 7.01 -0.74 2.56
C LYS A 25 6.97 -2.11 1.90
N ASP A 26 6.66 -3.16 2.66
CA ASP A 26 6.57 -4.52 2.14
C ASP A 26 5.42 -4.67 1.13
N LEU A 27 4.23 -4.12 1.45
CA LEU A 27 3.07 -4.14 0.57
C LEU A 27 3.28 -3.36 -0.73
N LEU A 28 3.98 -2.21 -0.67
CA LEU A 28 4.38 -1.45 -1.86
C LEU A 28 5.36 -2.25 -2.71
N TYR A 29 6.35 -2.88 -2.10
CA TYR A 29 7.34 -3.70 -2.80
C TYR A 29 6.69 -4.87 -3.55
N LEU A 30 5.70 -5.52 -2.93
CA LEU A 30 4.91 -6.59 -3.52
C LEU A 30 3.88 -6.11 -4.56
N GLY A 31 3.69 -4.80 -4.72
CA GLY A 31 2.67 -4.23 -5.60
C GLY A 31 1.24 -4.56 -5.15
N LEU A 32 1.01 -4.73 -3.84
CA LEU A 32 -0.33 -5.01 -3.28
C LEU A 32 -1.09 -3.71 -2.95
N ILE A 33 -0.37 -2.61 -2.75
CA ILE A 33 -0.93 -1.27 -2.58
C ILE A 33 -0.17 -0.28 -3.47
N GLU A 34 -0.79 0.85 -3.76
CA GLU A 34 -0.14 1.97 -4.46
C GLU A 34 -0.39 3.30 -3.73
N GLU A 35 0.60 4.19 -3.77
CA GLU A 35 0.43 5.61 -3.40
C GLU A 35 -0.34 6.28 -4.54
N VAL A 36 -1.47 6.91 -4.21
CA VAL A 36 -2.38 7.50 -5.22
C VAL A 36 -2.54 9.00 -5.10
N ASP A 37 -2.15 9.57 -3.97
CA ASP A 37 -2.33 11.00 -3.71
C ASP A 37 -1.41 11.47 -2.59
N LYS A 38 -1.11 12.76 -2.58
CA LYS A 38 -0.32 13.43 -1.55
C LYS A 38 -0.90 14.81 -1.26
N LEU A 39 -1.37 15.01 -0.03
CA LEU A 39 -1.85 16.30 0.46
C LEU A 39 -0.92 16.79 1.58
N GLY A 40 -0.08 17.78 1.26
CA GLY A 40 1.00 18.21 2.15
C GLY A 40 1.96 17.07 2.46
N ASN A 41 2.12 16.73 3.74
CA ASN A 41 2.95 15.60 4.19
C ASN A 41 2.20 14.27 4.28
N ASN A 42 0.88 14.27 4.06
CA ASN A 42 0.06 13.06 4.13
C ASN A 42 0.05 12.36 2.78
N LYS A 43 0.50 11.10 2.77
CA LYS A 43 0.44 10.20 1.62
C LYS A 43 -0.77 9.28 1.76
N TYR A 44 -1.52 9.12 0.67
CA TYR A 44 -2.70 8.27 0.61
C TYR A 44 -2.42 7.04 -0.24
N PHE A 45 -2.85 5.90 0.26
CA PHE A 45 -2.65 4.60 -0.35
C PHE A 45 -3.99 3.91 -0.60
N LYS A 46 -4.04 3.05 -1.61
CA LYS A 46 -5.17 2.14 -1.84
C LYS A 46 -4.65 0.74 -2.21
N ALA A 47 -5.48 -0.27 -2.04
CA ALA A 47 -5.21 -1.61 -2.53
C ALA A 47 -5.22 -1.65 -4.07
N ILE A 48 -4.28 -2.40 -4.65
CA ILE A 48 -4.30 -2.73 -6.07
C ILE A 48 -5.32 -3.84 -6.28
N THR A 49 -6.33 -3.58 -7.11
CA THR A 49 -7.34 -4.58 -7.50
C THR A 49 -7.10 -5.17 -8.87
N ASP A 50 -6.20 -4.57 -9.66
CA ASP A 50 -5.82 -5.06 -10.97
C ASP A 50 -4.67 -6.06 -10.82
N ILE A 51 -4.97 -7.35 -10.97
CA ILE A 51 -4.03 -8.47 -10.84
C ILE A 51 -2.85 -8.32 -11.81
N LYS A 52 -3.03 -7.61 -12.94
CA LYS A 52 -1.94 -7.36 -13.90
C LYS A 52 -0.84 -6.45 -13.35
N LYS A 53 -1.14 -5.70 -12.29
CA LYS A 53 -0.18 -4.78 -11.64
C LYS A 53 0.55 -5.41 -10.44
N LEU A 54 0.20 -6.63 -10.05
CA LEU A 54 0.89 -7.31 -8.96
C LEU A 54 2.33 -7.64 -9.36
N ASN A 55 3.27 -7.41 -8.44
CA ASN A 55 4.67 -7.71 -8.63
C ASN A 55 5.02 -9.00 -7.88
N ILE A 56 4.48 -10.13 -8.35
CA ILE A 56 4.69 -11.43 -7.72
C ILE A 56 6.03 -12.01 -8.21
N PRO A 57 6.98 -12.34 -7.31
CA PRO A 57 8.22 -12.99 -7.68
C PRO A 57 7.98 -14.29 -8.46
N GLY A 58 8.58 -14.43 -9.63
CA GLY A 58 8.40 -15.59 -10.52
C GLY A 58 7.21 -15.51 -11.48
N GLN A 59 6.41 -14.44 -11.44
CA GLN A 59 5.33 -14.24 -12.41
C GLN A 59 5.87 -13.84 -13.77
N MET A 60 5.52 -14.60 -14.81
CA MET A 60 5.83 -14.29 -16.20
C MET A 60 5.11 -13.01 -16.61
N LYS A 61 5.88 -11.94 -16.90
CA LYS A 61 5.31 -10.73 -17.49
C LYS A 61 5.02 -11.03 -18.97
N PHE A 62 3.75 -11.15 -19.31
CA PHE A 62 3.34 -11.16 -20.72
C PHE A 62 3.63 -9.76 -21.28
N ILE A 63 4.65 -9.68 -22.15
CA ILE A 63 5.05 -8.49 -22.89
C ILE A 63 4.19 -8.37 -24.15
#